data_AF-A0A920P6G0-F1
#
_entry.id   AF-A0A920P6G0-F1
#
_cell.length_a   1.000
_cell.length_b   1.000
_cell.length_c   1.000
_cell.angle_alpha   90.00
_cell.angle_beta   90.00
_cell.angle_gamma   90.00
#
_symmetry.space_group_name_H-M   'P 1'
#
loop_
_entity.id
_entity.type
_entity.pdbx_description
1 polymer ?
#
loop_
_entity_poly.entity_id
_entity_poly.type
_entity_poly.pdbx_seq_one_letter_code
_entity_poly.pdbx_strand_id
1 'polypeptide(L)'
;MLDALNNDQLAAAALDVFVQEPPEDMSLVQHPNVIATPHLGASTEEAQREVAIEAAEQVLAILEGRPARNTVNAPVLPPDVHAILEPYIPVATLLGKLLINLTDDQLVGETLSLMKERLLNTIRLY
;
A
#
# COMPACT_ATOMS: atom_id res chain seq x y z
N MET A 1 10.39 7.93 21.96
CA MET A 1 11.70 7.84 21.27
C MET A 1 12.67 8.86 21.82
N LEU A 2 12.37 10.17 21.74
CA LEU A 2 13.21 11.22 22.30
C LEU A 2 13.56 10.97 23.78
N ASP A 3 12.56 10.62 24.60
CA ASP A 3 12.81 10.28 26.02
C ASP A 3 13.74 9.08 26.21
N ALA A 4 13.67 8.08 25.33
CA ALA A 4 14.53 6.90 25.41
C ALA A 4 15.98 7.24 25.03
N LEU A 5 16.18 8.19 24.11
CA LEU A 5 17.51 8.73 23.78
C LEU A 5 18.06 9.58 24.92
N ASN A 6 17.23 10.43 25.53
CA ASN A 6 17.62 11.29 26.66
C ASN A 6 17.94 10.50 27.94
N ASN A 7 17.28 9.36 28.13
CA ASN A 7 17.47 8.50 29.31
C ASN A 7 18.46 7.33 29.05
N ASP A 8 19.29 7.42 28.00
CA ASP A 8 20.29 6.42 27.61
C ASP A 8 19.75 4.99 27.43
N GLN A 9 18.44 4.84 27.21
CA GLN A 9 17.81 3.56 26.87
C GLN A 9 18.07 3.19 25.41
N LEU A 10 18.23 4.21 24.55
CA LEU A 10 18.66 4.11 23.17
C LEU A 10 19.99 4.84 23.00
N ALA A 11 21.01 4.13 22.51
CA ALA A 11 22.31 4.74 22.26
C ALA A 11 22.28 5.74 21.09
N ALA A 12 21.51 5.43 20.03
CA ALA A 12 21.37 6.28 18.85
C ALA A 12 20.17 5.86 17.98
N ALA A 13 19.81 6.70 17.02
CA ALA A 13 18.83 6.37 15.97
C ALA A 13 19.15 7.05 14.63
N ALA A 14 18.68 6.44 13.53
CA ALA A 14 18.69 7.04 12.20
C ALA A 14 17.25 7.15 11.69
N LEU A 15 16.84 8.34 11.26
CA LEU A 15 15.47 8.64 10.82
C LEU A 15 15.50 9.25 9.42
N ASP A 16 14.71 8.70 8.51
CA ASP A 16 14.51 9.27 7.17
C ASP A 16 13.14 9.94 7.02
N VAL A 17 12.16 9.54 7.84
CA VAL A 17 10.77 10.01 7.76
C VAL A 17 10.29 10.52 9.11
N PHE A 18 9.34 11.46 9.06
CA PHE A 18 8.75 12.10 10.24
C PHE A 18 7.21 12.05 10.16
N VAL A 19 6.55 12.13 11.32
CA VAL A 19 5.08 12.10 11.38
C VAL A 19 4.46 13.27 10.60
N GLN A 20 5.08 14.45 10.70
CA GLN A 20 4.78 15.62 9.89
C GLN A 20 6.04 15.98 9.12
N GLU A 21 5.89 16.21 7.82
CA GLU A 21 6.99 16.61 6.93
C GLU A 21 6.63 17.93 6.22
N PRO A 22 7.50 18.96 6.27
CA PRO A 22 8.74 19.04 7.06
C PRO A 22 8.49 18.96 8.58
N PRO A 23 9.44 18.43 9.38
CA PRO A 23 9.26 18.34 10.82
C PRO A 23 9.20 19.74 11.45
N GLU A 24 8.12 20.01 12.20
CA GLU A 24 7.99 21.23 13.00
C GLU A 24 8.80 21.13 14.30
N ASP A 25 8.76 19.95 14.93
CA ASP A 25 9.57 19.65 16.11
C ASP A 25 10.97 19.17 15.70
N MET A 26 11.95 20.04 15.92
CA MET A 26 13.35 19.78 15.59
C MET A 26 14.09 19.01 16.68
N SER A 27 13.45 18.64 17.78
CA SER A 27 14.08 17.97 18.93
C SER A 27 14.82 16.69 18.55
N LEU A 28 14.18 15.83 17.75
CA LEU A 28 14.80 14.60 17.23
C LEU A 28 15.86 14.90 16.16
N VAL A 29 15.60 15.86 15.26
CA VAL A 29 16.52 16.23 14.18
C VAL A 29 17.84 16.80 14.73
N GLN A 30 17.77 17.53 15.85
CA GLN A 30 18.91 18.18 16.49
C GLN A 30 19.57 17.35 17.59
N HIS A 31 19.00 16.19 17.93
CA HIS A 31 19.54 15.36 19.01
C HIS A 31 20.93 14.80 18.60
N PRO A 32 21.96 14.90 19.46
CA PRO A 32 23.35 14.53 19.10
C PRO A 32 23.53 13.05 18.72
N ASN A 33 22.68 12.17 19.25
CA ASN A 33 22.67 10.74 18.94
C ASN A 33 21.68 10.36 17.83
N VAL A 34 21.19 11.33 17.05
CA VAL A 34 20.28 11.07 15.93
C VAL A 34 20.91 11.54 14.62
N ILE A 35 20.87 10.66 13.62
CA ILE A 35 21.14 11.02 12.23
C ILE A 35 19.80 11.12 11.52
N ALA A 36 19.44 12.31 11.07
CA ALA A 36 18.21 12.56 10.32
C ALA A 36 18.52 12.84 8.85
N THR A 37 17.78 12.21 7.94
CA THR A 37 17.76 12.52 6.51
C THR A 37 16.36 13.01 6.11
N PRO A 38 16.25 13.97 5.17
CA PRO A 38 14.95 14.52 4.77
C PRO A 38 14.27 13.66 3.69
N HIS A 39 13.74 12.50 4.07
CA HIS A 39 12.99 11.59 3.20
C HIS A 39 13.72 11.25 1.89
N LEU A 40 14.98 10.83 2.03
CA LEU A 40 15.89 10.57 0.91
C LEU A 40 15.96 9.10 0.52
N GLY A 41 15.21 8.20 1.18
CA GLY A 41 15.28 6.76 0.94
C GLY A 41 15.05 6.35 -0.51
N ALA A 42 14.26 7.12 -1.28
CA ALA A 42 14.01 6.90 -2.70
C ALA A 42 14.67 7.95 -3.63
N SER A 43 15.49 8.86 -3.09
CA SER A 43 16.10 9.97 -3.83
C SER A 43 17.41 9.59 -4.52
N THR A 44 17.49 8.37 -5.07
CA THR A 44 18.62 7.94 -5.92
C THR A 44 18.27 8.09 -7.40
N GLU A 45 19.27 8.31 -8.24
CA GLU A 45 19.05 8.43 -9.69
C GLU A 45 18.42 7.16 -10.27
N GLU A 46 18.85 5.99 -9.79
CA GLU A 46 18.33 4.70 -10.21
C GLU A 46 16.87 4.53 -9.81
N ALA A 47 16.49 4.83 -8.56
CA ALA A 47 15.12 4.68 -8.10
C ALA A 47 14.17 5.63 -8.86
N GLN A 48 14.58 6.87 -9.06
CA GLN A 48 13.78 7.85 -9.81
C GLN A 48 13.64 7.44 -11.29
N ARG A 49 14.70 6.90 -11.90
CA ARG A 49 14.65 6.39 -13.28
C ARG A 49 13.68 5.22 -13.43
N GLU A 50 13.76 4.23 -12.54
CA GLU A 50 12.91 3.04 -12.62
C GLU A 50 11.44 3.39 -12.39
N VAL A 51 11.14 4.23 -11.39
CA VAL A 51 9.77 4.71 -11.15
C VAL A 51 9.23 5.52 -12.35
N ALA A 52 10.06 6.33 -13.00
CA ALA A 52 9.66 7.06 -14.19
C ALA A 52 9.36 6.14 -15.38
N ILE A 53 10.18 5.11 -15.60
CA ILE A 53 9.94 4.10 -16.64
C ILE A 53 8.64 3.36 -16.35
N GLU A 54 8.45 2.87 -15.12
CA GLU A 54 7.25 2.14 -14.72
C GLU A 54 5.97 2.97 -14.91
N ALA A 55 6.00 4.26 -14.52
CA ALA A 55 4.89 5.17 -14.72
C ALA A 55 4.58 5.36 -16.21
N ALA A 56 5.60 5.53 -17.05
CA ALA A 56 5.43 5.68 -18.50
C ALA A 56 4.84 4.42 -19.14
N GLU A 57 5.31 3.23 -18.76
CA GLU A 57 4.78 1.96 -19.27
C GLU A 57 3.31 1.76 -18.90
N GLN A 58 2.91 2.14 -17.68
CA GLN A 58 1.50 2.06 -17.26
C GLN A 58 0.61 3.03 -18.03
N VAL A 59 1.08 4.24 -18.31
CA VAL A 59 0.35 5.19 -19.17
C VAL A 59 0.19 4.64 -20.59
N LEU A 60 1.26 4.10 -21.18
CA LEU A 60 1.21 3.49 -22.51
C LEU A 60 0.23 2.31 -22.57
N ALA A 61 0.23 1.44 -21.56
CA ALA A 61 -0.71 0.32 -21.50
C ALA A 61 -2.17 0.80 -21.57
N ILE A 62 -2.53 1.82 -20.78
CA ILE A 62 -3.89 2.39 -20.80
C ILE A 62 -4.24 2.99 -22.16
N LEU A 63 -3.31 3.72 -22.79
CA LEU A 63 -3.52 4.32 -24.11
C LEU A 63 -3.71 3.26 -25.21
N GLU A 64 -3.13 2.07 -25.04
CA GLU A 64 -3.32 0.91 -25.91
C GLU A 64 -4.57 0.08 -25.57
N GLY A 65 -5.38 0.51 -24.61
CA GLY A 65 -6.58 -0.21 -24.16
C GLY A 65 -6.29 -1.43 -23.28
N ARG A 66 -5.06 -1.56 -22.77
CA ARG A 66 -4.65 -2.59 -21.81
C ARG A 66 -4.74 -2.02 -20.37
N PRO A 67 -5.02 -2.86 -19.36
CA PRO A 67 -5.05 -2.38 -17.98
C PRO A 67 -3.64 -1.98 -17.49
N ALA A 68 -3.56 -0.94 -16.67
CA ALA A 68 -2.35 -0.64 -15.91
C ALA A 68 -2.20 -1.62 -14.74
N ARG A 69 -0.97 -1.99 -14.43
CA ARG A 69 -0.66 -3.02 -13.43
C ARG A 69 -0.89 -2.56 -12.00
N ASN A 70 -0.57 -1.31 -11.68
CA ASN A 70 -0.57 -0.78 -10.31
C ASN A 70 -1.61 0.35 -10.17
N THR A 71 -2.86 0.06 -10.56
CA THR A 71 -3.96 1.03 -10.41
C THR A 71 -4.33 1.22 -8.94
N VAL A 72 -4.29 2.47 -8.48
CA VAL A 72 -4.59 2.81 -7.07
C VAL A 72 -6.07 3.10 -6.83
N ASN A 73 -6.82 3.48 -7.87
CA ASN A 73 -8.20 3.95 -7.78
C ASN A 73 -9.15 3.27 -8.77
N ALA A 74 -8.64 2.35 -9.59
CA ALA A 74 -9.42 1.66 -10.60
C ALA A 74 -9.20 0.15 -10.46
N PRO A 75 -10.27 -0.67 -10.58
CA PRO A 75 -10.11 -2.11 -10.59
C PRO A 75 -9.47 -2.55 -11.92
N VAL A 76 -8.59 -3.55 -11.84
CA VAL A 76 -7.96 -4.21 -13.00
C VAL A 76 -8.97 -5.13 -13.72
N LEU A 77 -10.27 -4.90 -13.53
CA LEU A 77 -11.34 -5.75 -14.05
C LEU A 77 -11.89 -5.18 -15.35
N PRO A 78 -12.25 -6.04 -16.32
CA PRO A 78 -13.05 -5.65 -17.47
C PRO A 78 -14.31 -4.88 -17.03
N PRO A 79 -14.76 -3.84 -17.77
CA PRO A 79 -15.88 -2.98 -17.35
C PRO A 79 -17.19 -3.73 -17.07
N ASP A 80 -17.46 -4.79 -17.84
CA ASP A 80 -18.62 -5.67 -17.69
C ASP A 80 -18.56 -6.49 -16.39
N VAL A 81 -17.38 -6.98 -16.02
CA VAL A 81 -17.16 -7.67 -14.74
C VAL A 81 -17.22 -6.68 -13.58
N HIS A 82 -16.63 -5.50 -13.72
CA HIS A 82 -16.68 -4.46 -12.70
C HIS A 82 -18.12 -4.05 -12.38
N ALA A 83 -18.96 -3.80 -13.40
CA ALA A 83 -20.36 -3.42 -13.19
C ALA A 83 -21.17 -4.47 -12.40
N ILE A 84 -20.81 -5.76 -12.52
CA ILE A 84 -21.44 -6.83 -11.75
C ILE A 84 -20.94 -6.84 -10.30
N LEU A 85 -19.64 -6.61 -10.08
CA LEU A 85 -18.99 -6.75 -8.77
C LEU A 85 -19.03 -5.48 -7.92
N GLU A 86 -19.11 -4.30 -8.52
CA GLU A 86 -19.09 -2.99 -7.85
C GLU A 86 -19.98 -2.94 -6.59
N PRO A 87 -21.26 -3.39 -6.61
CA PRO A 87 -22.11 -3.33 -5.43
C PRO A 87 -21.66 -4.24 -4.27
N TYR A 88 -20.85 -5.26 -4.57
CA TYR A 88 -20.39 -6.27 -3.61
C TYR A 88 -19.00 -5.97 -3.05
N ILE A 89 -18.22 -5.10 -3.69
CA ILE A 89 -16.87 -4.71 -3.23
C ILE A 89 -16.88 -4.27 -1.75
N PRO A 90 -17.79 -3.39 -1.28
CA PRO A 90 -17.80 -2.96 0.12
C PRO A 90 -18.03 -4.11 1.10
N VAL A 91 -18.90 -5.07 0.76
CA VAL A 91 -19.20 -6.23 1.60
C VAL A 91 -18.01 -7.18 1.62
N ALA A 92 -17.39 -7.45 0.47
CA ALA A 92 -16.18 -8.27 0.38
C ALA A 92 -15.04 -7.67 1.22
N THR A 93 -14.85 -6.34 1.17
CA THR A 93 -13.87 -5.63 2.00
C THR A 93 -14.18 -5.76 3.49
N LEU A 94 -15.45 -5.64 3.89
CA LEU A 94 -15.85 -5.79 5.29
C LEU A 94 -15.61 -7.22 5.80
N LEU A 95 -15.94 -8.23 4.99
CA LEU A 95 -15.69 -9.63 5.33
C LEU A 95 -14.19 -9.91 5.48
N GLY A 96 -13.35 -9.40 4.57
CA GLY A 96 -11.90 -9.50 4.70
C GLY A 96 -11.37 -8.86 5.98
N LYS A 97 -11.85 -7.66 6.33
CA LYS A 97 -11.49 -7.00 7.60
C LYS A 97 -11.93 -7.82 8.81
N LEU A 98 -13.14 -8.37 8.78
CA LEU A 98 -13.64 -9.21 9.87
C LEU A 98 -12.78 -10.46 10.05
N LEU A 99 -12.45 -11.15 8.95
CA LEU A 99 -11.62 -12.36 8.97
C LEU A 99 -10.24 -12.08 9.59
N ILE A 100 -9.57 -10.99 9.19
CA ILE A 100 -8.27 -10.60 9.77
C ILE A 100 -8.35 -10.37 11.29
N ASN A 101 -9.49 -9.87 11.80
CA ASN A 101 -9.67 -9.65 13.24
C ASN A 101 -10.02 -10.94 14.01
N LEU A 102 -10.40 -12.00 13.32
CA LEU A 102 -10.80 -13.28 13.95
C LEU A 102 -9.69 -14.34 13.88
N THR A 103 -8.59 -14.05 13.19
CA THR A 103 -7.47 -14.98 13.02
C THR A 103 -6.26 -14.52 13.80
N ASP A 104 -5.68 -15.41 14.59
CA ASP A 104 -4.44 -15.14 15.34
C ASP A 104 -3.18 -15.26 14.46
N ASP A 105 -3.27 -16.00 13.35
CA ASP A 105 -2.19 -16.26 12.40
C ASP A 105 -2.38 -15.53 11.07
N GLN A 106 -1.29 -15.40 10.31
CA GLN A 106 -1.31 -14.78 8.98
C GLN A 106 -2.16 -15.62 7.99
N LEU A 107 -3.16 -14.99 7.40
CA LEU A 107 -3.95 -15.57 6.31
C LEU A 107 -3.08 -15.78 5.06
N VAL A 108 -3.01 -17.01 4.55
CA VAL A 108 -2.19 -17.39 3.38
C VAL A 108 -3.01 -17.42 2.08
N GLY A 109 -4.33 -17.41 2.16
CA GLY A 109 -5.21 -17.26 1.00
C GLY A 109 -6.67 -17.58 1.33
N GLU A 110 -7.58 -16.73 0.86
CA GLU A 110 -9.03 -16.87 1.11
C GLU A 110 -9.80 -16.76 -0.21
N THR A 111 -10.85 -17.57 -0.36
CA THR A 111 -11.70 -17.57 -1.56
C THR A 111 -13.06 -17.00 -1.22
N LEU A 112 -13.40 -15.85 -1.79
CA LEU A 112 -14.76 -15.30 -1.72
C LEU A 112 -15.57 -15.78 -2.92
N SER A 113 -16.69 -16.47 -2.67
CA SER A 113 -17.59 -16.94 -3.74
C SER A 113 -18.87 -16.13 -3.75
N LEU A 114 -19.19 -15.50 -4.89
CA LEU A 114 -20.49 -14.85 -5.10
C LEU A 114 -21.49 -15.87 -5.68
N MET A 115 -22.48 -16.28 -4.90
CA MET A 115 -23.54 -17.18 -5.37
C MET A 115 -24.78 -16.38 -5.77
N LYS A 116 -25.09 -16.30 -7.08
CA LYS A 116 -26.42 -15.90 -7.55
C LYS A 116 -27.35 -17.12 -7.53
N GLU A 117 -28.60 -16.93 -7.13
CA GLU A 117 -29.62 -17.99 -7.02
C GLU A 117 -30.03 -18.68 -8.34
N ARG A 118 -29.30 -18.45 -9.45
CA ARG A 118 -29.34 -19.28 -10.64
C ARG A 118 -28.06 -19.07 -11.46
N LEU A 119 -27.42 -20.20 -11.79
CA LEU A 119 -26.19 -20.42 -12.58
C LEU A 119 -24.88 -20.40 -11.77
N LEU A 120 -24.43 -21.62 -11.48
CA LEU A 120 -23.08 -22.01 -11.08
C LEU A 120 -22.04 -21.37 -12.02
N ASN A 121 -21.32 -20.36 -11.55
CA ASN A 121 -20.01 -19.99 -12.08
C ASN A 121 -19.18 -19.44 -10.93
N THR A 122 -18.31 -20.28 -10.38
CA THR A 122 -17.28 -19.88 -9.41
C THR A 122 -16.24 -19.03 -10.14
N ILE A 123 -16.22 -17.73 -9.87
CA ILE A 123 -15.10 -16.87 -10.29
C ILE A 123 -13.98 -17.08 -9.28
N ARG A 124 -12.90 -17.76 -9.68
CA ARG A 124 -11.64 -17.75 -8.94
C ARG A 124 -10.90 -16.46 -9.31
N LEU A 125 -10.72 -15.58 -8.34
CA LEU A 125 -9.73 -14.51 -8.43
C LEU A 125 -8.40 -15.11 -7.94
N TYR A 126 -7.40 -15.13 -8.82
CA TYR A 126 -6.02 -15.54 -8.51
C TYR A 126 -5.26 -14.38 -7.88
#